data_AF-A0A0L0UKJ4-F1
#
_entry.id   AF-A0A0L0UKJ4-F1
#
_cell.length_a   1.000
_cell.length_b   1.000
_cell.length_c   1.000
_cell.angle_alpha   90.00
_cell.angle_beta   90.00
_cell.angle_gamma   90.00
#
_symmetry.space_group_name_H-M   'P 1'
#
loop_
_entity.id
_entity.type
_entity.pdbx_description
1 polymer ?
#
loop_
_entity_poly.entity_id
_entity_poly.type
_entity_poly.pdbx_seq_one_letter_code
_entity_poly.pdbx_strand_id
1 'polypeptide(L)'
;MNHIHETVFETVVTPDIAQDPHAIWDSINSRFASVSLNNKGRVWLRFMRYEYSGNLNDFIGDIRKLLHEIRLLQLGVPDNILSFSILAKLSEDMYNIVDNIIMNEVICENPAAVLSKLQEMVYLGNSQKKKKITKQVPKSSEEEPRPP
;
A
#
# COMPACT_ATOMS: atom_id res chain seq x y z
N MET A 1 5.84 -35.89 5.12
CA MET A 1 5.81 -34.90 6.21
C MET A 1 6.67 -33.73 5.76
N ASN A 2 6.16 -32.50 5.77
CA ASN A 2 7.00 -31.34 5.47
C ASN A 2 7.88 -31.09 6.68
N HIS A 3 9.15 -31.48 6.57
CA HIS A 3 10.15 -31.26 7.62
C HIS A 3 10.42 -29.76 7.73
N ILE A 4 10.53 -29.26 8.97
CA ILE A 4 11.10 -27.93 9.22
C ILE A 4 12.50 -27.94 8.60
N HIS A 5 12.79 -26.92 7.79
CA HIS A 5 14.09 -26.80 7.15
C HIS A 5 15.18 -26.78 8.23
N GLU A 6 16.27 -27.53 8.05
CA GLU A 6 17.30 -27.73 9.06
C GLU A 6 17.86 -26.39 9.59
N THR A 7 18.03 -25.41 8.70
CA THR A 7 18.44 -24.06 9.11
C THR A 7 17.47 -23.37 10.07
N VAL A 8 16.15 -23.60 9.94
CA VAL A 8 15.15 -23.05 10.88
C VAL A 8 15.25 -23.75 12.23
N PHE A 9 15.47 -25.06 12.22
CA PHE A 9 15.67 -25.84 13.44
C PHE A 9 16.95 -25.38 14.17
N GLU A 10 18.09 -25.31 13.49
CA GLU A 10 19.37 -24.86 14.05
C GLU A 10 19.33 -23.40 14.54
N THR A 11 18.50 -22.55 13.94
CA THR A 11 18.30 -21.16 14.38
C THR A 11 17.55 -21.06 15.70
N VAL A 12 16.72 -22.05 16.02
CA VAL A 12 15.87 -22.08 17.21
C VAL A 12 16.48 -22.93 18.32
N VAL A 13 17.02 -24.09 17.98
CA VAL A 13 17.54 -25.09 18.91
C VAL A 13 19.06 -25.00 18.89
N THR A 14 19.59 -24.05 19.66
CA THR A 14 21.04 -23.87 19.82
C THR A 14 21.56 -24.76 20.97
N PRO A 15 22.84 -25.16 20.97
CA PRO A 15 23.39 -26.08 21.97
C PRO A 15 23.17 -25.66 23.42
N ASP A 16 23.12 -24.35 23.67
CA ASP A 16 22.92 -23.72 24.99
C ASP A 16 21.48 -23.79 25.50
N ILE A 17 20.47 -23.89 24.63
CA ILE A 17 19.04 -23.95 25.02
C ILE A 17 18.35 -25.26 24.63
N ALA A 18 19.07 -26.20 24.00
CA ALA A 18 18.51 -27.44 23.46
C ALA A 18 17.78 -28.32 24.49
N GLN A 19 18.09 -28.16 25.78
CA GLN A 19 17.47 -28.91 26.88
C GLN A 19 16.44 -28.09 27.67
N ASP A 20 16.15 -26.86 27.25
CA ASP A 20 15.16 -25.97 27.89
C ASP A 20 13.97 -25.70 26.93
N PRO A 21 12.87 -26.45 27.07
CA PRO A 21 11.69 -26.27 26.24
C PRO A 21 11.06 -24.87 26.32
N HIS A 22 11.17 -24.19 27.47
CA HIS A 22 10.66 -22.83 27.61
C HIS A 22 11.51 -21.84 26.82
N ALA A 23 12.84 -21.93 26.92
CA ALA A 23 13.75 -21.09 26.13
C ALA A 23 13.61 -21.34 24.62
N ILE A 24 13.39 -22.60 24.20
CA ILE A 24 13.09 -22.94 22.81
C ILE A 24 11.78 -22.27 22.37
N TRP A 25 10.72 -22.36 23.16
CA TRP A 25 9.42 -21.74 22.85
C TRP A 25 9.53 -20.20 22.76
N ASP A 26 10.28 -19.58 23.66
CA ASP A 26 10.53 -18.14 23.64
C ASP A 26 11.35 -17.72 22.41
N SER A 27 12.32 -18.53 22.00
CA SER A 27 13.09 -18.31 20.76
C SER A 27 12.20 -18.40 19.51
N ILE A 28 11.29 -19.38 19.47
CA ILE A 28 10.29 -19.49 18.39
C ILE A 28 9.41 -18.24 18.35
N ASN A 29 8.82 -17.84 19.49
CA ASN A 29 7.95 -16.68 19.55
C ASN A 29 8.69 -15.40 19.18
N SER A 30 9.90 -15.19 19.70
CA SER A 30 10.71 -14.01 19.42
C SER A 30 11.02 -13.84 17.93
N ARG A 31 11.21 -14.96 17.20
CA ARG A 31 11.61 -14.93 15.78
C ARG A 31 10.44 -15.01 14.81
N PHE A 32 9.41 -15.79 15.14
CA PHE A 32 8.35 -16.18 14.20
C PHE A 32 6.96 -15.71 14.61
N ALA A 33 6.75 -15.17 15.82
CA ALA A 33 5.47 -14.55 16.14
C ALA A 33 5.21 -13.37 15.21
N SER A 34 3.93 -13.06 14.98
CA SER A 34 3.51 -11.97 14.10
C SER A 34 4.22 -10.65 14.45
N VAL A 35 4.42 -10.35 15.74
CA VAL A 35 5.07 -9.12 16.22
C VAL A 35 6.61 -9.17 16.26
N SER A 36 7.23 -10.25 15.77
CA SER A 36 8.70 -10.39 15.79
C SER A 36 9.40 -9.26 15.04
N LEU A 37 10.61 -8.92 15.48
CA LEU A 37 11.43 -7.90 14.82
C LEU A 37 11.67 -8.26 13.34
N ASN A 38 11.83 -9.55 13.04
CA ASN A 38 11.97 -10.04 11.68
C ASN A 38 10.74 -9.75 10.84
N ASN A 39 9.53 -9.99 11.37
CA ASN A 39 8.31 -9.72 10.63
C ASN A 39 8.09 -8.20 10.43
N LYS A 40 8.36 -7.39 11.46
CA LYS A 40 8.38 -5.92 11.35
C LYS A 40 9.33 -5.46 10.23
N GLY A 41 10.55 -5.99 10.21
CA GLY A 41 11.55 -5.70 9.19
C GLY A 41 11.08 -6.10 7.78
N ARG A 42 10.48 -7.29 7.63
CA ARG A 42 9.95 -7.76 6.34
C ARG A 42 8.86 -6.84 5.79
N VAL A 43 7.88 -6.46 6.62
CA VAL A 43 6.79 -5.56 6.21
C VAL A 43 7.34 -4.17 5.89
N TRP A 44 8.24 -3.64 6.72
CA TRP A 44 8.87 -2.34 6.47
C TRP A 44 9.63 -2.31 5.16
N LEU A 45 10.45 -3.32 4.88
CA LEU A 45 11.21 -3.41 3.63
C LEU A 45 10.27 -3.55 2.43
N ARG A 46 9.17 -4.29 2.55
CA ARG A 46 8.14 -4.39 1.49
C ARG A 46 7.50 -3.03 1.22
N PHE A 47 7.17 -2.29 2.27
CA PHE A 47 6.66 -0.92 2.14
C PHE A 47 7.68 -0.01 1.47
N MET A 48 8.92 0.04 1.96
CA MET A 48 9.96 0.94 1.44
C MET A 48 10.33 0.64 -0.01
N ARG A 49 10.34 -0.63 -0.42
CA ARG A 49 10.67 -1.07 -1.78
C ARG A 49 9.49 -1.14 -2.74
N TYR A 50 8.28 -0.78 -2.30
CA TYR A 50 7.12 -0.74 -3.19
C TYR A 50 7.35 0.32 -4.29
N GLU A 51 7.25 -0.11 -5.55
CA GLU A 51 7.40 0.71 -6.75
C GLU A 51 6.04 0.93 -7.43
N TYR A 52 5.76 2.17 -7.83
CA TYR A 52 4.54 2.51 -8.53
C TYR A 52 4.57 2.01 -9.99
N SER A 53 3.54 1.23 -10.37
CA SER A 53 3.44 0.61 -11.70
C SER A 53 2.70 1.46 -12.74
N GLY A 54 2.31 2.69 -12.41
CA GLY A 54 1.49 3.55 -13.28
C GLY A 54 -0.03 3.39 -13.11
N ASN A 55 -0.50 2.43 -12.30
CA ASN A 55 -1.92 2.31 -11.94
C ASN A 55 -2.19 2.83 -10.53
N LEU A 56 -2.78 4.03 -10.45
CA LEU A 56 -3.05 4.70 -9.16
C LEU A 56 -4.07 3.97 -8.29
N ASN A 57 -5.04 3.23 -8.86
CA ASN A 57 -5.99 2.47 -8.06
C ASN A 57 -5.33 1.28 -7.36
N ASP A 58 -4.51 0.54 -8.09
CA ASP A 58 -3.78 -0.62 -7.56
C ASP A 58 -2.79 -0.16 -6.49
N PHE A 59 -2.06 0.92 -6.79
CA PHE A 59 -1.18 1.60 -5.83
C PHE A 59 -1.90 1.94 -4.52
N ILE A 60 -3.03 2.64 -4.58
CA ILE A 60 -3.79 3.02 -3.38
C ILE A 60 -4.24 1.78 -2.62
N GLY A 61 -4.74 0.76 -3.32
CA GLY A 61 -5.18 -0.50 -2.71
C GLY A 61 -4.06 -1.23 -1.97
N ASP A 62 -2.88 -1.32 -2.58
CA ASP A 62 -1.73 -2.01 -1.99
C ASP A 62 -1.11 -1.22 -0.83
N ILE A 63 -1.01 0.10 -0.96
CA ILE A 63 -0.53 0.95 0.14
C ILE A 63 -1.48 0.87 1.34
N ARG A 64 -2.81 0.81 1.15
CA ARG A 64 -3.77 0.59 2.26
C ARG A 64 -3.49 -0.72 3.01
N LYS A 65 -3.23 -1.81 2.29
CA LYS A 65 -2.87 -3.11 2.90
C LYS A 65 -1.56 -3.01 3.69
N LEU A 66 -0.54 -2.40 3.09
CA LEU A 66 0.76 -2.19 3.74
C LEU A 66 0.64 -1.34 5.02
N LEU A 67 -0.10 -0.23 4.99
CA LEU A 67 -0.34 0.60 6.17
C LEU A 67 -1.07 -0.15 7.28
N HIS A 68 -2.04 -1.01 6.90
CA HIS A 68 -2.73 -1.86 7.86
C HIS A 68 -1.76 -2.84 8.53
N GLU A 69 -0.89 -3.51 7.77
CA GLU A 69 0.15 -4.39 8.30
C GLU A 69 1.12 -3.64 9.22
N ILE A 70 1.58 -2.44 8.82
CA ILE A 70 2.46 -1.58 9.63
C ILE A 70 1.82 -1.25 10.99
N ARG A 71 0.51 -0.93 10.99
CA ARG A 71 -0.23 -0.62 12.22
C ARG A 71 -0.43 -1.86 13.09
N LEU A 72 -0.81 -2.99 12.50
CA LEU A 72 -0.96 -4.26 13.23
C LEU A 72 0.33 -4.68 13.92
N LEU A 73 1.47 -4.45 13.27
CA LEU A 73 2.79 -4.79 13.77
C LEU A 73 3.40 -3.71 14.68
N GLN A 74 2.71 -2.59 14.89
CA GLN A 74 3.14 -1.49 15.76
C GLN A 74 4.60 -1.09 15.48
N LEU A 75 4.91 -0.73 14.24
CA LEU A 75 6.26 -0.29 13.86
C LEU A 75 6.62 1.09 14.44
N GLY A 76 5.63 1.86 14.90
CA GLY A 76 5.86 3.16 15.54
C GLY A 76 6.33 4.27 14.59
N VAL A 77 6.14 4.10 13.28
CA VAL A 77 6.48 5.13 12.29
C VAL A 77 5.43 6.25 12.36
N PRO A 78 5.83 7.52 12.47
CA PRO A 78 4.89 8.63 12.46
C PRO A 78 4.08 8.72 11.16
N ASP A 79 2.80 9.06 11.27
CA ASP A 79 1.86 9.11 10.15
C ASP A 79 2.27 10.11 9.05
N ASN A 80 2.89 11.23 9.43
CA ASN A 80 3.42 12.19 8.46
C ASN A 80 4.61 11.62 7.67
N ILE A 81 5.50 10.86 8.30
CA ILE A 81 6.59 10.18 7.61
C ILE A 81 6.07 9.12 6.64
N LEU A 82 5.02 8.39 7.02
CA LEU A 82 4.33 7.46 6.12
C LEU A 82 3.72 8.21 4.93
N SER A 83 3.07 9.36 5.16
CA SER A 83 2.53 10.22 4.11
C SER A 83 3.58 10.65 3.09
N PHE A 84 4.72 11.18 3.55
CA PHE A 84 5.82 11.56 2.66
C PHE A 84 6.38 10.36 1.90
N SER A 85 6.50 9.21 2.57
CA SER A 85 6.98 7.96 1.95
C SER A 85 6.03 7.43 0.89
N ILE A 86 4.72 7.64 1.01
CA ILE A 86 3.73 7.29 -0.01
C ILE A 86 3.89 8.19 -1.23
N LEU A 87 3.99 9.50 -1.02
CA LEU A 87 4.15 10.47 -2.10
C LEU A 87 5.45 10.25 -2.88
N ALA A 88 6.55 9.96 -2.18
CA ALA A 88 7.87 9.70 -2.77
C ALA A 88 7.93 8.44 -3.67
N LYS A 89 6.88 7.59 -3.66
CA LYS A 89 6.81 6.38 -4.49
C LYS A 89 6.20 6.61 -5.87
N LEU A 90 5.52 7.74 -6.05
CA LEU A 90 4.89 8.06 -7.32
C LEU A 90 5.95 8.46 -8.35
N SER A 91 5.66 8.20 -9.62
CA SER A 91 6.54 8.51 -10.75
C SER A 91 6.54 10.00 -11.10
N GLU A 92 7.52 10.42 -11.90
CA GLU A 92 7.75 11.83 -12.24
C GLU A 92 6.54 12.53 -12.89
N ASP A 93 5.74 11.79 -13.66
CA ASP A 93 4.51 12.31 -14.29
C ASP A 93 3.45 12.76 -13.26
N MET A 94 3.59 12.32 -12.01
CA MET A 94 2.71 12.65 -10.89
C MET A 94 3.28 13.74 -9.97
N TYR A 95 4.48 14.29 -10.23
CA TYR A 95 5.11 15.26 -9.32
C TYR A 95 4.29 16.53 -9.10
N ASN A 96 3.60 17.05 -10.13
CA ASN A 96 2.68 18.19 -9.95
C ASN A 96 1.57 17.89 -8.92
N ILE A 97 1.12 16.63 -8.84
CA ILE A 97 0.10 16.20 -7.89
C ILE A 97 0.72 16.06 -6.50
N VAL A 98 1.93 15.47 -6.42
CA VAL A 98 2.69 15.38 -5.18
C VAL A 98 2.93 16.76 -4.57
N ASP A 99 3.42 17.71 -5.36
CA ASP A 99 3.70 19.08 -4.94
C ASP A 99 2.42 19.80 -4.48
N ASN A 100 1.28 19.54 -5.12
CA ASN A 100 0.01 20.09 -4.67
C ASN A 100 -0.41 19.53 -3.31
N ILE A 101 -0.24 18.23 -3.09
CA ILE A 101 -0.61 17.56 -1.83
C ILE A 101 0.32 18.02 -0.70
N ILE A 102 1.63 18.09 -0.95
CA ILE A 102 2.62 18.38 0.10
C ILE A 102 2.50 19.82 0.64
N MET A 103 1.94 20.74 -0.15
CA MET A 103 1.63 22.11 0.28
C MET A 103 0.46 22.17 1.28
N ASN A 104 -0.27 21.08 1.50
CA ASN A 104 -1.35 21.00 2.47
C ASN A 104 -0.94 20.13 3.67
N GLU A 105 -0.41 20.79 4.70
CA GLU A 105 0.08 20.13 5.92
C GLU A 105 -0.97 19.21 6.56
N VAL A 106 -2.24 19.64 6.59
CA VAL A 106 -3.35 18.86 7.18
C VAL A 106 -3.56 17.53 6.46
N ILE A 107 -3.38 17.50 5.14
CA ILE A 107 -3.47 16.23 4.39
C ILE A 107 -2.28 15.34 4.71
N CYS A 108 -1.09 15.92 4.83
CA CYS A 108 0.15 15.18 5.09
C CYS A 108 0.26 14.63 6.53
N GLU A 109 -0.54 15.11 7.48
CA GLU A 109 -0.59 14.54 8.84
C GLU A 109 -1.14 13.10 8.87
N ASN A 110 -1.91 12.69 7.85
CA ASN A 110 -2.59 11.39 7.85
C ASN A 110 -2.45 10.67 6.51
N PRO A 111 -1.84 9.46 6.46
CA PRO A 111 -1.64 8.74 5.21
C PRO A 111 -2.98 8.33 4.56
N ALA A 112 -4.05 8.13 5.33
CA ALA A 112 -5.38 7.88 4.78
C ALA A 112 -5.96 9.11 4.05
N ALA A 113 -5.64 10.32 4.51
CA ALA A 113 -6.03 11.56 3.84
C ALA A 113 -5.27 11.73 2.52
N VAL A 114 -3.96 11.47 2.51
CA VAL A 114 -3.15 11.42 1.28
C VAL A 114 -3.74 10.45 0.27
N LEU A 115 -4.05 9.22 0.68
CA LEU A 115 -4.64 8.22 -0.22
C LEU A 115 -6.03 8.60 -0.72
N SER A 116 -6.84 9.24 0.12
CA SER A 116 -8.14 9.79 -0.31
C SER A 116 -7.96 10.88 -1.35
N LYS A 117 -6.96 11.76 -1.18
CA LYS A 117 -6.67 12.81 -2.14
C LYS A 117 -6.19 12.27 -3.49
N LEU A 118 -5.33 11.24 -3.47
CA LEU A 118 -4.92 10.53 -4.69
C LEU A 118 -6.11 9.84 -5.37
N GLN A 119 -7.05 9.28 -4.60
CA GLN A 119 -8.25 8.65 -5.12
C GLN A 119 -9.17 9.66 -5.84
N GLU A 120 -9.33 10.88 -5.31
CA GLU A 120 -10.08 11.96 -5.97
C GLU A 120 -9.54 12.25 -7.38
N MET A 121 -8.22 12.25 -7.55
CA MET A 121 -7.57 12.49 -8.85
C MET A 121 -7.93 11.41 -9.88
N VAL A 122 -8.02 10.14 -9.45
CA VAL A 122 -8.50 9.04 -10.30
C VAL A 122 -9.93 9.31 -10.79
N TYR A 123 -10.82 9.73 -9.89
CA TYR A 123 -12.22 9.99 -10.24
C TYR A 123 -12.37 11.19 -11.19
N LEU A 124 -11.60 12.25 -10.99
CA LEU A 124 -11.58 13.41 -11.88
C LEU A 124 -11.09 13.04 -13.28
N GLY A 125 -9.97 12.30 -13.37
CA GLY A 125 -9.44 11.82 -14.64
C GLY A 125 -10.42 10.92 -15.40
N ASN A 126 -11.08 9.99 -14.69
CA ASN A 126 -12.09 9.11 -15.29
C ASN A 126 -13.34 9.87 -15.75
N SER A 127 -13.78 10.88 -14.99
CA SER A 127 -14.93 11.73 -15.36
C SER A 127 -14.64 12.58 -16.60
N GLN A 128 -13.43 13.10 -16.74
CA GLN A 128 -13.00 13.82 -17.93
C GLN A 128 -12.90 12.93 -19.17
N LYS A 129 -12.36 11.70 -19.03
CA LYS A 129 -12.35 10.70 -20.11
C LYS A 129 -13.76 10.34 -20.59
N LYS A 130 -14.69 10.09 -19.67
CA LYS A 130 -16.11 9.85 -20.00
C LYS A 130 -16.74 11.00 -20.78
N LYS A 131 -16.55 12.26 -20.34
CA LYS A 131 -17.06 13.44 -21.05
C LYS A 131 -16.51 13.58 -22.47
N LYS A 132 -15.24 13.22 -22.71
CA LYS A 132 -14.65 13.23 -24.07
C LYS A 132 -15.28 12.17 -24.97
N ILE A 133 -15.53 10.96 -24.46
CA ILE A 133 -16.16 9.87 -25.21
C ILE A 133 -17.61 10.23 -25.58
N THR A 134 -18.39 10.80 -24.65
CA THR A 134 -19.78 11.21 -24.91
C THR A 134 -19.89 12.33 -25.96
N LYS A 135 -18.90 13.23 -26.04
CA LYS A 135 -18.87 14.28 -27.07
C LYS A 135 -18.53 13.77 -28.47
N GLN A 136 -17.96 12.56 -28.59
CA GLN A 136 -17.54 11.97 -29.87
C GLN A 136 -18.58 11.02 -30.48
N VAL A 137 -19.62 10.61 -29.74
CA VAL A 137 -20.74 9.86 -30.32
C VAL A 137 -21.68 10.84 -31.04
N PRO A 138 -21.89 10.75 -32.37
CA PRO A 138 -22.82 11.63 -33.06
C PRO A 138 -24.25 11.33 -32.60
N LYS A 139 -25.02 12.37 -32.27
CA LYS A 139 -26.48 12.28 -32.19
C LYS A 139 -27.00 11.86 -33.57
N SER A 140 -27.33 10.58 -33.76
CA SER A 140 -28.12 10.15 -34.91
C SER A 140 -29.48 10.82 -34.81
N SER A 141 -29.79 11.64 -35.82
CA SER A 141 -31.05 12.33 -36.04
C SER A 141 -32.24 11.38 -35.97
N GLU A 142 -33.19 11.68 -35.09
CA GLU A 142 -34.56 11.15 -35.15
C GLU A 142 -35.19 11.58 -36.47
N GLU A 143 -35.52 10.61 -37.32
CA GLU A 143 -36.31 10.82 -38.53
C GLU A 143 -37.79 10.66 -38.14
N GLU A 144 -38.47 11.80 -38.10
CA GLU A 144 -39.89 11.95 -37.76
C GLU A 144 -40.77 11.36 -38.89
N PRO A 145 -41.73 10.46 -38.60
CA PRO A 145 -42.56 9.87 -39.65
C PRO A 145 -43.66 10.85 -40.08
N ARG A 146 -43.69 11.18 -41.38
CA ARG A 146 -44.70 12.07 -41.98
C ARG A 146 -45.99 11.27 -42.28
N PRO A 147 -47.18 11.74 -41.87
CA PRO A 147 -48.46 11.06 -42.16
C PRO A 147 -49.24 11.75 -43.30
N PRO A 148 -50.42 11.20 -43.63
CA PRO A 148 -50.68 10.21 -44.69
C PRO A 148 -50.69 10.78 -46.12
#